data_AF-A0A1E3AV53-F1
#
_entry.id   AF-A0A1E3AV53-F1
#
_cell.length_a   1.000
_cell.length_b   1.000
_cell.length_c   1.000
_cell.angle_alpha   90.00
_cell.angle_beta   90.00
_cell.angle_gamma   90.00
#
_symmetry.space_group_name_H-M   'P 1'
#
loop_
_entity.id
_entity.type
_entity.pdbx_description
1 polymer ?
#
loop_
_entity_poly.entity_id
_entity_poly.type
_entity_poly.pdbx_seq_one_letter_code
_entity_poly.pdbx_strand_id
1 'polypeptide(L)'
;MYINNITAGNDTATEMQILKNKYNLTEQELCVLFDIESTNISDGKIVSKQKLMSLDTETAAISLLNTISDDARLTAYIDELYARYHLNNSILSKISGIEEHIINDLYNNPELIPFEIKYSLCIKVVYLLFLFSNR
;
A
#
# COMPACT_ATOMS: atom_id res chain seq x y z
N MET A 1 37.18 6.62 -6.02
CA MET A 1 35.93 7.07 -5.38
C MET A 1 34.83 6.18 -5.93
N TYR A 2 34.47 5.13 -5.20
CA TYR A 2 33.46 4.17 -5.66
C TYR A 2 32.08 4.77 -5.38
N ILE A 3 31.32 5.01 -6.44
CA ILE A 3 29.90 5.33 -6.36
C ILE A 3 29.22 4.03 -5.93
N ASN A 4 28.73 3.99 -4.68
CA ASN A 4 27.88 2.93 -4.20
C ASN A 4 26.56 2.98 -4.99
N ASN A 5 26.43 2.09 -5.96
CA ASN A 5 25.13 1.73 -6.52
C ASN A 5 24.32 1.10 -5.39
N ILE A 6 23.42 1.88 -4.80
CA ILE A 6 22.42 1.40 -3.86
C ILE A 6 21.61 0.32 -4.58
N THR A 7 21.78 -0.92 -4.15
CA THR A 7 20.95 -2.07 -4.48
C THR A 7 19.54 -1.85 -3.91
N ALA A 8 18.73 -1.03 -4.56
CA ALA A 8 17.30 -0.86 -4.26
C ALA A 8 16.42 -1.90 -5.00
N GLY A 9 17.01 -2.77 -5.83
CA GLY A 9 16.27 -3.67 -6.72
C GLY A 9 15.90 -5.04 -6.16
N ASN A 10 16.45 -5.47 -5.02
CA ASN A 10 16.25 -6.85 -4.52
C ASN A 10 15.08 -6.99 -3.54
N ASP A 11 14.77 -5.95 -2.75
CA ASP A 11 13.77 -6.06 -1.69
C ASP A 11 12.34 -6.00 -2.25
N THR A 12 12.04 -5.02 -3.11
CA THR A 12 10.70 -4.85 -3.70
C THR A 12 10.28 -6.04 -4.57
N ALA A 13 11.19 -6.61 -5.36
CA ALA A 13 10.89 -7.78 -6.19
C ALA A 13 10.59 -9.04 -5.34
N THR A 14 11.38 -9.25 -4.28
CA THR A 14 11.17 -10.34 -3.32
C THR A 14 9.82 -10.17 -2.59
N GLU A 15 9.48 -8.93 -2.22
CA GLU A 15 8.24 -8.59 -1.53
C GLU A 15 7.00 -8.76 -2.41
N MET A 16 7.07 -8.29 -3.66
CA MET A 16 6.04 -8.55 -4.67
C MET A 16 5.83 -10.05 -4.87
N GLN A 17 6.91 -10.84 -4.88
CA GLN A 17 6.82 -12.29 -5.05
C GLN A 17 6.19 -12.99 -3.84
N ILE A 18 6.47 -12.55 -2.61
CA ILE A 18 5.79 -13.03 -1.40
C ILE A 18 4.29 -12.73 -1.47
N LEU A 19 3.91 -11.50 -1.83
CA LEU A 19 2.51 -11.10 -1.91
C LEU A 19 1.77 -11.81 -3.06
N LYS A 20 2.42 -11.95 -4.23
CA LYS A 20 1.94 -12.72 -5.38
C LYS A 20 1.63 -14.16 -4.98
N ASN A 21 2.58 -14.83 -4.33
CA ASN A 21 2.45 -16.24 -3.98
C ASN A 21 1.48 -16.49 -2.81
N LYS A 22 1.46 -15.60 -1.82
CA LYS A 22 0.67 -15.78 -0.60
C LYS A 22 -0.81 -15.38 -0.79
N TYR A 23 -1.09 -14.39 -1.64
CA TYR A 23 -2.44 -13.84 -1.83
C TYR A 23 -2.95 -13.94 -3.26
N ASN A 24 -2.23 -14.64 -4.16
CA ASN A 24 -2.54 -14.78 -5.59
C ASN A 24 -2.70 -13.45 -6.33
N LEU A 25 -2.00 -12.39 -5.90
CA LEU A 25 -2.09 -11.08 -6.54
C LEU A 25 -1.48 -11.12 -7.95
N THR A 26 -2.14 -10.48 -8.90
CA THR A 26 -1.63 -10.25 -10.25
C THR A 26 -0.50 -9.23 -10.22
N GLU A 27 0.38 -9.27 -11.22
CA GLU A 27 1.47 -8.30 -11.33
C GLU A 27 0.96 -6.87 -11.47
N GLN A 28 -0.21 -6.69 -12.07
CA GLN A 28 -0.88 -5.39 -12.21
C GLN A 28 -1.35 -4.85 -10.84
N GLU A 29 -1.98 -5.69 -10.01
CA GLU A 29 -2.37 -5.32 -8.64
C GLU A 29 -1.14 -4.96 -7.79
N LEU A 30 -0.03 -5.68 -7.97
CA LEU A 30 1.22 -5.39 -7.27
C LEU A 30 1.87 -4.08 -7.74
N CYS A 31 1.90 -3.78 -9.04
CA CYS A 31 2.41 -2.49 -9.53
C CYS A 31 1.66 -1.29 -8.90
N VAL A 32 0.35 -1.42 -8.70
CA VAL A 32 -0.46 -0.37 -8.06
C VAL A 32 -0.16 -0.25 -6.57
N LEU A 33 0.01 -1.39 -5.89
CA LEU A 33 0.35 -1.44 -4.48
C LEU A 33 1.71 -0.79 -4.21
N PHE A 34 2.71 -1.01 -5.05
CA PHE A 34 4.06 -0.47 -4.88
C PHE A 34 4.33 0.83 -5.63
N ASP A 35 3.33 1.40 -6.30
CA ASP A 35 3.47 2.61 -7.14
C ASP A 35 4.59 2.49 -8.19
N ILE A 36 4.70 1.28 -8.79
CA ILE A 36 5.69 0.96 -9.81
C ILE A 36 5.07 1.18 -11.19
N GLU A 37 5.78 1.91 -12.06
CA GLU A 37 5.40 2.03 -13.46
C GLU A 37 5.38 0.65 -14.13
N SER A 38 4.25 0.26 -14.71
CA SER A 38 4.02 -1.05 -15.34
C SER A 38 4.85 -1.29 -16.62
N THR A 39 5.69 -0.32 -17.01
CA THR A 39 6.58 -0.36 -18.17
C THR A 39 7.62 -1.47 -18.14
N ASN A 40 7.79 -2.16 -17.00
CA ASN A 40 8.70 -3.30 -16.85
C ASN A 40 8.05 -4.68 -17.01
N ILE A 41 6.75 -4.78 -17.31
CA ILE A 41 6.10 -6.07 -17.52
C ILE A 41 6.04 -6.33 -19.03
N SER A 42 6.99 -7.15 -19.47
CA SER A 42 7.20 -7.61 -20.85
C SER A 42 5.91 -8.05 -21.54
N ASP A 43 5.33 -7.19 -22.39
CA ASP A 43 4.68 -7.54 -23.68
C ASP A 43 4.05 -6.32 -24.39
N GLY A 44 4.84 -5.26 -24.60
CA GLY A 44 4.64 -4.33 -25.74
C GLY A 44 3.35 -3.50 -25.81
N LYS A 45 2.54 -3.41 -24.75
CA LYS A 45 1.43 -2.44 -24.68
C LYS A 45 1.67 -1.45 -23.54
N ILE A 46 2.11 -0.26 -23.92
CA ILE A 46 2.17 0.91 -23.05
C ILE A 46 0.73 1.23 -22.64
N VAL A 47 0.35 0.89 -21.41
CA VAL A 47 -0.79 1.51 -20.74
C VAL A 47 -0.21 2.65 -19.94
N SER A 48 -0.34 3.86 -20.50
CA SER A 48 -0.03 5.12 -19.84
C SER A 48 -0.60 5.15 -18.43
N LYS A 49 0.19 5.61 -17.44
CA LYS A 49 -0.11 6.26 -16.14
C LYS A 49 -1.52 6.15 -15.49
N GLN A 50 -2.33 5.16 -15.84
CA GLN A 50 -3.62 4.93 -15.23
C GLN A 50 -3.32 4.13 -13.99
N LYS A 51 -3.19 4.87 -12.89
CA LYS A 51 -3.32 4.35 -11.52
C LYS A 51 -4.54 3.41 -11.54
N LEU A 52 -4.35 2.08 -11.47
CA LEU A 52 -5.47 1.11 -11.52
C LEU A 52 -6.28 1.10 -10.21
N MET A 53 -6.30 2.21 -9.48
CA MET A 53 -7.29 2.44 -8.43
C MET A 53 -8.57 2.86 -9.12
N SER A 54 -9.67 2.15 -8.86
CA SER A 54 -10.98 2.58 -9.32
C SER A 54 -11.33 3.92 -8.67
N LEU A 55 -12.13 4.72 -9.37
CA LEU A 55 -12.71 5.94 -8.79
C LEU A 55 -13.43 5.65 -7.47
N ASP A 56 -14.02 4.46 -7.33
CA ASP A 56 -14.68 4.00 -6.10
C ASP A 56 -13.68 3.80 -4.95
N THR A 57 -12.46 3.35 -5.23
CA THR A 57 -11.40 3.19 -4.22
C THR A 57 -10.94 4.54 -3.70
N GLU A 58 -10.71 5.50 -4.60
CA GLU A 58 -10.33 6.87 -4.22
C GLU A 58 -11.47 7.56 -3.47
N THR A 59 -12.72 7.39 -3.94
CA THR A 59 -13.92 7.92 -3.26
C THR A 59 -14.12 7.29 -1.88
N ALA A 60 -13.88 5.98 -1.74
CA ALA A 60 -13.97 5.28 -0.46
C ALA A 60 -12.88 5.76 0.50
N ALA A 61 -11.64 5.94 0.04
CA ALA A 61 -10.54 6.48 0.85
C ALA A 61 -10.80 7.92 1.27
N ILE A 62 -11.29 8.77 0.37
CA ILE A 62 -11.70 10.16 0.67
C ILE A 62 -12.87 10.19 1.67
N SER A 63 -13.87 9.33 1.51
CA SER A 63 -14.99 9.21 2.44
C SER A 63 -14.53 8.73 3.82
N LEU A 64 -13.52 7.86 3.86
CA LEU A 64 -12.89 7.38 5.08
C LEU A 64 -12.27 8.51 5.89
N LEU A 65 -11.53 9.38 5.20
CA LEU A 65 -10.74 10.48 5.77
C LEU A 65 -11.57 11.74 6.04
N ASN A 66 -12.86 11.74 5.69
CA ASN A 66 -13.78 12.86 5.93
C ASN A 66 -14.73 12.60 7.10
N THR A 67 -14.52 11.56 7.91
CA THR A 67 -15.47 11.14 8.96
C THR A 67 -14.82 10.96 10.32
N ILE A 68 -15.54 11.44 11.34
CA ILE A 68 -15.08 11.72 12.71
C ILE A 68 -14.28 10.52 13.29
N SER A 69 -12.97 10.73 13.39
CA SER A 69 -11.86 9.83 13.78
C SER A 69 -11.17 9.08 12.62
N ASP A 70 -10.57 9.87 11.72
CA ASP A 70 -9.72 9.43 10.60
C ASP A 70 -8.66 8.40 11.05
N ASP A 71 -8.04 8.63 12.21
CA ASP A 71 -6.98 7.77 12.75
C ASP A 71 -7.52 6.44 13.33
N ALA A 72 -8.65 6.47 14.04
CA ALA A 72 -9.26 5.26 14.60
C ALA A 72 -9.84 4.36 13.50
N ARG A 73 -10.39 4.95 12.44
CA ARG A 73 -10.85 4.20 11.26
C ARG A 73 -9.68 3.61 10.48
N LEU A 74 -8.62 4.39 10.25
CA LEU A 74 -7.42 3.90 9.58
C LEU A 74 -6.78 2.73 10.35
N THR A 75 -6.61 2.88 11.66
CA THR A 75 -6.09 1.79 12.52
C THR A 75 -7.01 0.59 12.56
N ALA A 76 -8.34 0.76 12.60
CA ALA A 76 -9.28 -0.37 12.53
C ALA A 76 -9.16 -1.17 11.22
N TYR A 77 -8.91 -0.52 10.08
CA TYR A 77 -8.69 -1.22 8.82
C TYR A 77 -7.32 -1.90 8.75
N ILE A 78 -6.29 -1.28 9.34
CA ILE A 78 -5.00 -1.95 9.51
C ILE A 78 -5.17 -3.20 10.37
N ASP A 79 -5.92 -3.11 11.46
CA ASP A 79 -6.23 -4.24 12.34
C ASP A 79 -7.04 -5.33 11.60
N GLU A 80 -7.98 -4.95 10.73
CA GLU A 80 -8.71 -5.88 9.88
C GLU A 80 -7.77 -6.60 8.89
N LEU A 81 -6.86 -5.87 8.24
CA LEU A 81 -5.85 -6.43 7.34
C LEU A 81 -4.92 -7.41 8.06
N TYR A 82 -4.53 -7.08 9.29
CA TYR A 82 -3.74 -7.97 10.13
C TYR A 82 -4.53 -9.22 10.55
N ALA A 83 -5.75 -9.03 11.08
CA ALA A 83 -6.56 -10.12 11.64
C ALA A 83 -7.00 -11.13 10.58
N ARG A 84 -7.35 -10.67 9.37
CA ARG A 84 -7.88 -11.54 8.31
C ARG A 84 -6.82 -12.04 7.35
N TYR A 85 -5.83 -11.20 7.05
CA TYR A 85 -4.86 -11.48 5.99
C TYR A 85 -3.42 -11.54 6.50
N HIS A 86 -3.18 -11.35 7.80
CA HIS A 86 -1.84 -11.36 8.40
C HIS A 86 -0.88 -10.35 7.76
N LEU A 87 -1.40 -9.21 7.29
CA LEU A 87 -0.59 -8.07 6.87
C LEU A 87 -0.23 -7.24 8.09
N ASN A 88 0.95 -7.45 8.65
CA ASN A 88 1.45 -6.67 9.77
C ASN A 88 2.06 -5.33 9.31
N ASN A 89 2.40 -4.46 10.27
CA ASN A 89 2.92 -3.12 9.99
C ASN A 89 4.24 -3.15 9.20
N SER A 90 5.06 -4.19 9.37
CA SER A 90 6.26 -4.38 8.55
C SER A 90 5.94 -4.59 7.06
N ILE A 91 4.92 -5.41 6.75
CA ILE A 91 4.46 -5.62 5.36
C ILE A 91 3.79 -4.35 4.82
N LEU A 92 2.96 -3.69 5.61
CA LEU A 92 2.31 -2.43 5.20
C LEU A 92 3.32 -1.31 4.97
N SER A 93 4.37 -1.25 5.77
CA SER A 93 5.48 -0.32 5.60
C SER A 93 6.13 -0.48 4.23
N LYS A 94 6.43 -1.73 3.86
CA LYS A 94 7.02 -2.06 2.56
C LYS A 94 6.09 -1.73 1.39
N ILE A 95 4.80 -2.05 1.50
CA ILE A 95 3.80 -1.76 0.45
C ILE A 95 3.60 -0.26 0.27
N SER A 96 3.49 0.48 1.37
CA SER A 96 3.17 1.91 1.33
C SER A 96 4.39 2.81 1.11
N GLY A 97 5.60 2.29 1.28
CA GLY A 97 6.82 3.09 1.33
C GLY A 97 6.92 3.99 2.57
N ILE A 98 6.04 3.80 3.56
CA ILE A 98 6.02 4.55 4.82
C ILE A 98 6.76 3.74 5.86
N GLU A 99 7.64 4.37 6.64
CA GLU A 99 8.42 3.64 7.63
C GLU A 99 7.53 2.97 8.70
N GLU A 100 7.87 1.74 9.09
CA GLU A 100 7.08 0.94 10.04
C GLU A 100 6.83 1.67 11.37
N HIS A 101 7.81 2.45 11.83
CA HIS A 101 7.67 3.23 13.06
C HIS A 101 6.57 4.30 12.93
N ILE A 102 6.41 4.92 11.75
CA ILE A 102 5.35 5.90 11.48
C ILE A 102 3.98 5.22 11.49
N ILE A 103 3.88 4.00 10.97
CA ILE A 103 2.63 3.22 11.03
C ILE A 103 2.28 2.86 12.48
N ASN A 104 3.29 2.49 13.29
CA ASN A 104 3.09 2.24 14.73
C ASN A 104 2.68 3.51 15.49
N ASP A 105 3.19 4.67 15.09
CA ASP A 105 2.84 5.96 15.70
C ASP A 105 1.38 6.35 15.44
N LEU A 106 0.69 5.78 14.43
CA LEU A 106 -0.76 5.99 14.25
C LEU A 106 -1.59 5.53 15.46
N TYR A 107 -1.11 4.51 16.16
CA TYR A 107 -1.80 3.97 17.34
C TYR A 107 -1.55 4.80 18.60
N ASN A 108 -0.41 5.50 18.65
CA ASN A 108 0.09 6.11 19.88
C ASN A 108 0.09 7.64 19.84
N ASN A 109 0.52 8.23 18.73
CA ASN A 109 0.70 9.68 18.55
C ASN A 109 0.27 10.11 17.13
N PRO A 110 -0.96 9.81 16.68
CA PRO A 110 -1.37 10.07 15.31
C PRO A 110 -1.31 11.56 14.92
N GLU A 111 -1.43 12.48 15.88
CA GLU A 111 -1.33 13.93 15.65
C GLU A 111 0.06 14.39 15.15
N LEU A 112 1.10 13.57 15.35
CA LEU A 112 2.46 13.85 14.88
C LEU A 112 2.68 13.46 13.41
N ILE A 113 1.73 12.74 12.81
CA ILE A 113 1.84 12.23 11.46
C ILE A 113 1.18 13.20 10.47
N PRO A 114 1.91 13.69 9.45
CA PRO A 114 1.37 14.54 8.41
C PRO A 114 0.15 13.92 7.71
N PHE A 115 -0.84 14.75 7.38
CA PHE A 115 -2.06 14.32 6.71
C PHE A 115 -1.78 13.58 5.39
N GLU A 116 -0.79 14.04 4.63
CA GLU A 116 -0.39 13.44 3.35
C GLU A 116 0.09 12.00 3.51
N ILE A 117 0.80 11.70 4.61
CA ILE A 117 1.28 10.36 4.93
C ILE A 117 0.10 9.47 5.32
N LYS A 118 -0.80 9.97 6.17
CA LYS A 118 -2.04 9.26 6.54
C LYS A 118 -2.91 8.96 5.32
N TYR A 119 -3.07 9.94 4.43
CA TYR A 119 -3.83 9.84 3.19
C TYR A 119 -3.23 8.78 2.26
N SER A 120 -1.91 8.79 2.08
CA SER A 120 -1.18 7.79 1.28
C SER A 120 -1.38 6.37 1.84
N LEU A 121 -1.21 6.18 3.15
CA LEU A 121 -1.43 4.89 3.80
C LEU A 121 -2.89 4.43 3.67
N CYS A 122 -3.84 5.32 3.94
CA CYS A 122 -5.27 5.05 3.86
C CYS A 122 -5.68 4.53 2.48
N ILE A 123 -5.19 5.16 1.41
CA ILE A 123 -5.41 4.68 0.04
C ILE A 123 -4.94 3.23 -0.13
N LYS A 124 -3.73 2.91 0.34
CA LYS A 124 -3.16 1.56 0.20
C LYS A 124 -3.93 0.52 1.03
N VAL A 125 -4.31 0.87 2.26
CA VAL A 125 -5.10 0.03 3.16
C VAL A 125 -6.48 -0.26 2.59
N VAL A 126 -7.20 0.76 2.12
CA VAL A 126 -8.53 0.62 1.51
C VAL A 126 -8.45 -0.22 0.23
N TYR A 127 -7.42 -0.01 -0.60
CA TYR A 127 -7.24 -0.81 -1.81
C TYR A 127 -6.95 -2.27 -1.51
N LEU A 128 -6.11 -2.57 -0.51
CA LEU A 128 -5.86 -3.95 -0.05
C LEU A 128 -7.15 -4.62 0.44
N LEU A 129 -7.97 -3.91 1.21
CA LEU A 129 -9.27 -4.43 1.65
C LEU A 129 -10.21 -4.70 0.48
N PHE A 130 -10.28 -3.81 -0.50
CA PHE A 130 -11.06 -4.04 -1.71
C PHE A 130 -10.57 -5.26 -2.51
N LEU A 131 -9.25 -5.38 -2.71
CA LEU A 131 -8.65 -6.51 -3.42
C LEU A 131 -8.96 -7.84 -2.75
N PHE A 132 -8.87 -7.89 -1.42
CA PHE A 132 -9.12 -9.14 -0.70
C PHE A 132 -10.59 -9.41 -0.41
N SER A 133 -11.46 -8.41 -0.42
CA SER A 133 -12.91 -8.60 -0.25
C SER A 133 -13.59 -9.10 -1.53
N ASN A 134 -12.98 -8.87 -2.70
CA ASN A 134 -13.48 -9.32 -4.00
C ASN A 134 -12.88 -10.67 -4.46
N ARG A 135 -12.26 -11.42 -3.54
CA ARG A 135 -11.65 -12.73 -3.77
C ARG A 135 -12.31 -13.76 -2.86
#